data_AF-A0A3S3N9K0-F1
#
_entry.id   AF-A0A3S3N9K0-F1
#
_cell.length_a   1.000
_cell.length_b   1.000
_cell.length_c   1.000
_cell.angle_alpha   90.00
_cell.angle_beta   90.00
_cell.angle_gamma   90.00
#
_symmetry.space_group_name_H-M   'P 1'
#
loop_
_entity.id
_entity.type
_entity.pdbx_description
1 polymer ?
#
loop_
_entity_poly.entity_id
_entity_poly.type
_entity_poly.pdbx_seq_one_letter_code
_entity_poly.pdbx_strand_id
1 'polypeptide(L)'
;MSKMHEQWMVKHGHVYKDEVEKAQRLKAVIKENVEFIESFNNDGEKPYKLSINEFGDLTNEEFKASHNGFRGSMVGPMRITTFMYENVTAVPSTMD
;
A
#
# COMPACT_ATOMS: atom_id res chain seq x y z
N MET A 1 17.83 8.24 -9.94
CA MET A 1 16.36 8.25 -10.10
C MET A 1 15.88 7.73 -11.45
N SER A 2 16.23 8.33 -12.61
CA SER A 2 15.73 7.87 -13.92
C SER A 2 15.99 6.39 -14.24
N LYS A 3 17.24 5.92 -14.06
CA LYS A 3 17.59 4.50 -14.29
C LYS A 3 16.85 3.54 -13.34
N MET A 4 16.67 3.94 -12.08
CA MET A 4 15.92 3.14 -11.09
C MET A 4 14.45 3.04 -11.47
N HIS A 5 13.86 4.15 -11.92
CA HIS A 5 12.48 4.20 -12.38
C HIS A 5 12.26 3.28 -13.58
N GLU A 6 13.17 3.28 -14.56
CA GLU A 6 13.07 2.38 -15.73
C GLU A 6 13.19 0.91 -15.34
N GLN A 7 14.11 0.57 -14.43
CA GLN A 7 14.21 -0.79 -13.90
C GLN A 7 12.95 -1.21 -13.15
N TRP A 8 12.37 -0.30 -12.37
CA TRP A 8 11.12 -0.51 -11.66
C TRP A 8 9.95 -0.71 -12.63
N MET A 9 9.86 0.11 -13.69
CA MET A 9 8.84 -0.03 -14.73
C MET A 9 8.92 -1.39 -15.40
N VAL A 10 10.13 -1.83 -15.79
CA VAL A 10 10.33 -3.15 -16.41
C VAL A 10 9.98 -4.27 -15.45
N LYS A 11 10.35 -4.14 -14.16
CA LYS A 11 10.07 -5.16 -13.15
C LYS A 11 8.58 -5.32 -12.87
N HIS A 12 7.82 -4.23 -12.85
CA HIS A 12 6.40 -4.21 -12.50
C HIS A 12 5.46 -4.11 -13.72
N GLY A 13 6.00 -4.04 -14.93
CA GLY A 13 5.22 -3.99 -16.17
C GLY A 13 4.53 -2.65 -16.45
N HIS A 14 5.04 -1.55 -15.89
CA HIS A 14 4.44 -0.23 -16.09
C HIS A 14 4.87 0.41 -17.42
N VAL A 15 3.88 0.86 -18.19
CA VAL A 15 4.07 1.57 -19.46
C VAL A 15 3.23 2.83 -19.45
N TYR A 16 3.87 4.00 -19.54
CA TYR A 16 3.19 5.29 -19.62
C TYR A 16 2.78 5.60 -21.06
N LYS A 17 1.75 6.43 -21.21
CA LYS A 17 1.25 6.84 -22.52
C LYS A 17 2.22 7.81 -23.20
N ASP A 18 2.76 8.75 -22.43
CA ASP A 18 3.58 9.85 -22.94
C ASP A 18 4.84 10.06 -22.09
N GLU A 19 5.91 10.57 -22.70
CA GLU A 19 7.15 10.89 -21.98
C GLU A 19 6.95 11.99 -20.93
N VAL A 20 6.00 12.89 -21.17
CA VAL A 20 5.61 13.95 -20.23
C VAL A 20 4.98 13.35 -18.98
N GLU A 21 4.09 12.36 -19.14
CA GLU A 21 3.47 11.65 -18.02
C GLU A 21 4.52 10.86 -17.23
N LYS A 22 5.40 10.13 -17.91
CA LYS A 22 6.53 9.43 -17.28
C LYS A 22 7.39 10.38 -16.45
N ALA A 23 7.75 11.54 -16.99
CA ALA A 23 8.55 12.53 -16.28
C ALA A 23 7.83 13.13 -15.07
N GLN A 24 6.52 13.40 -15.19
CA GLN A 24 5.69 13.88 -14.09
C GLN A 24 5.57 12.82 -12.97
N ARG A 25 5.23 11.58 -13.30
CA ARG A 25 5.10 10.46 -12.33
C ARG A 25 6.42 10.19 -11.60
N LEU A 26 7.54 10.19 -12.32
CA LEU A 26 8.86 10.07 -11.71
C LEU A 26 9.14 11.19 -10.71
N LYS A 27 8.89 12.45 -11.09
CA LYS A 27 9.29 13.61 -10.31
C LYS A 27 8.35 13.90 -9.15
N ALA A 28 7.04 13.78 -9.37
CA ALA A 28 6.02 14.15 -8.41
C ALA A 28 5.62 13.02 -7.46
N VAL A 29 5.76 11.75 -7.87
CA VAL A 29 5.24 10.63 -7.06
C VAL A 29 6.35 9.71 -6.60
N ILE A 30 7.11 9.14 -7.53
CA ILE A 30 8.15 8.16 -7.18
C ILE A 30 9.24 8.78 -6.33
N LYS A 31 9.64 10.01 -6.63
CA LYS A 31 10.65 10.70 -5.83
C LYS A 31 10.17 10.89 -4.38
N GLU A 32 8.96 11.39 -4.18
CA GLU A 32 8.39 11.62 -2.85
C GLU A 32 8.24 10.31 -2.07
N ASN A 33 7.78 9.24 -2.74
CA ASN A 33 7.64 7.92 -2.13
C ASN A 33 8.99 7.33 -1.72
N VAL A 34 10.05 7.50 -2.53
CA VAL A 34 11.40 7.03 -2.17
C VAL A 34 11.96 7.80 -0.99
N GLU A 35 11.84 9.13 -0.99
CA GLU A 35 12.29 9.98 0.12
C GLU A 35 11.55 9.63 1.42
N PHE A 36 10.24 9.35 1.35
CA PHE A 36 9.45 8.87 2.48
C PHE A 36 9.94 7.52 3.01
N ILE A 37 10.20 6.55 2.11
CA ILE A 37 10.73 5.23 2.47
C ILE A 37 12.09 5.34 3.16
N GLU A 38 12.99 6.18 2.63
CA GLU A 38 14.32 6.40 3.19
C GLU A 38 14.23 7.03 4.58
N SER A 39 13.42 8.08 4.75
CA SER A 39 13.19 8.72 6.05
C SER A 39 12.63 7.72 7.06
N PHE A 40 11.57 7.00 6.69
CA PHE A 40 10.91 6.04 7.56
C PHE A 40 11.83 4.90 8.01
N ASN A 41 12.64 4.37 7.09
CA ASN A 41 13.58 3.30 7.40
C ASN A 41 14.78 3.79 8.22
N ASN A 42 15.18 5.06 8.08
CA ASN A 42 16.27 5.66 8.84
C ASN A 42 15.88 5.99 10.29
N ASP A 43 14.63 6.41 10.50
CA ASP A 43 14.11 6.69 11.85
C ASP A 43 14.14 5.46 12.77
N GLY A 44 14.10 4.24 12.21
CA GLY A 44 14.36 2.99 12.93
C GLY A 44 13.37 2.63 14.04
N GLU A 45 12.31 3.43 14.23
CA GLU A 45 11.36 3.27 15.32
C GLU A 45 10.37 2.10 15.13
N LYS A 46 10.23 1.59 13.89
CA LYS A 46 9.18 0.63 13.53
C LYS A 46 9.76 -0.78 13.35
N PRO A 47 9.01 -1.83 13.73
CA PRO A 47 9.45 -3.21 13.58
C PRO A 47 9.38 -3.71 12.13
N TYR A 48 9.13 -2.83 11.16
CA TYR A 48 9.02 -3.15 9.74
C TYR A 48 9.72 -2.09 8.89
N LYS A 49 10.05 -2.46 7.66
CA LYS A 49 10.70 -1.60 6.67
C LYS A 49 9.80 -1.40 5.47
N LEU A 50 9.89 -0.23 4.87
CA LEU A 50 9.24 0.07 3.61
C LEU A 50 10.20 -0.17 2.45
N SER A 51 9.65 -0.53 1.31
CA SER A 51 10.38 -0.69 0.05
C SER A 51 9.48 -0.27 -1.10
N ILE A 52 10.08 0.19 -2.20
CA ILE A 52 9.31 0.52 -3.39
C ILE A 52 8.65 -0.74 -3.95
N ASN A 53 7.33 -0.68 -4.15
CA ASN A 53 6.50 -1.77 -4.65
C ASN A 53 5.85 -1.38 -5.98
N GLU A 54 4.92 -2.19 -6.50
CA GLU A 54 4.22 -1.93 -7.77
C GLU A 54 3.40 -0.64 -7.79
N PHE A 55 3.10 -0.05 -6.62
CA PHE A 55 2.32 1.18 -6.46
C PHE A 55 3.20 2.41 -6.24
N GLY A 56 4.50 2.30 -6.51
CA GLY A 56 5.47 3.39 -6.29
C GLY A 56 5.17 4.67 -7.07
N ASP A 57 4.39 4.59 -8.16
CA ASP A 57 3.98 5.74 -8.99
C ASP A 57 2.58 6.27 -8.68
N LEU A 58 1.94 5.75 -7.64
CA LEU A 58 0.67 6.23 -7.11
C LEU A 58 0.89 7.08 -5.85
N THR A 59 0.10 8.14 -5.73
CA THR A 59 -0.07 8.84 -4.47
C THR A 59 -0.96 8.03 -3.52
N ASN A 60 -0.88 8.31 -2.22
CA ASN A 60 -1.72 7.61 -1.23
C ASN A 60 -3.23 7.79 -1.49
N GLU A 61 -3.63 8.96 -2.01
CA GLU A 61 -5.03 9.23 -2.37
C GLU A 61 -5.47 8.42 -3.59
N GLU A 62 -4.65 8.40 -4.65
CA GLU A 62 -4.91 7.57 -5.83
C GLU A 62 -4.99 6.09 -5.45
N PHE A 63 -4.04 5.61 -4.65
CA PHE A 63 -4.02 4.22 -4.18
C PHE A 63 -5.29 3.87 -3.39
N LYS A 64 -5.72 4.74 -2.47
CA LYS A 64 -6.98 4.51 -1.73
C LYS A 64 -8.19 4.53 -2.66
N ALA A 65 -8.23 5.44 -3.64
CA ALA A 65 -9.37 5.57 -4.54
C ALA A 65 -9.55 4.33 -5.44
N SER A 66 -8.45 3.72 -5.91
CA SER A 66 -8.50 2.56 -6.82
C SER A 66 -8.43 1.20 -6.13
N HIS A 67 -7.72 1.08 -5.00
CA HIS A 67 -7.45 -0.21 -4.33
C HIS A 67 -8.15 -0.40 -2.99
N ASN A 68 -8.78 0.63 -2.40
CA ASN A 68 -9.57 0.46 -1.18
C ASN A 68 -11.04 0.19 -1.51
N GLY A 69 -11.45 -1.08 -1.39
CA GLY A 69 -12.82 -1.52 -1.64
C GLY A 69 -13.75 -1.45 -0.42
N PHE A 70 -13.26 -0.98 0.74
CA PHE A 70 -14.07 -0.98 1.97
C PHE A 70 -15.24 -0.01 1.85
N ARG A 71 -16.44 -0.58 1.64
CA ARG A 71 -17.71 0.13 1.72
C ARG A 71 -18.27 -0.14 3.09
N GLY A 72 -18.03 0.79 4.02
CA GLY A 72 -18.63 0.75 5.34
C GLY A 72 -20.14 0.63 5.18
N SER A 73 -20.67 -0.56 5.43
CA SER A 73 -22.06 -0.83 5.19
C SER A 73 -22.86 -0.17 6.31
N MET A 74 -23.57 0.93 6.00
CA MET A 74 -24.65 1.44 6.84
C MET A 74 -25.86 0.49 6.75
N VAL A 75 -25.67 -0.80 7.04
CA VAL A 75 -26.83 -1.68 7.23
C VAL A 75 -27.42 -1.31 8.58
N GLY A 76 -28.70 -0.96 8.56
CA GLY A 76 -29.52 -0.84 9.77
C GLY A 76 -29.41 -2.09 10.65
N PRO A 77 -29.93 -2.04 11.89
CA PRO A 77 -29.49 -2.87 13.00
C PRO A 77 -29.36 -4.33 12.60
N MET A 78 -28.10 -4.77 12.42
CA MET A 78 -27.77 -6.18 12.31
C MET A 78 -28.30 -6.85 13.58
N ARG A 79 -28.95 -8.01 13.45
CA ARG A 79 -29.25 -8.81 14.65
C ARG A 79 -27.91 -9.08 15.34
N ILE A 80 -27.67 -8.42 16.47
CA ILE A 80 -26.48 -8.59 17.28
C ILE A 80 -26.61 -9.98 17.91
N THR A 81 -26.15 -11.00 17.20
CA THR A 81 -25.96 -12.34 17.77
C THR A 81 -24.54 -12.40 18.31
N THR A 82 -24.39 -12.88 19.54
CA THR A 82 -23.07 -13.13 20.13
C THR A 82 -22.29 -14.12 19.27
N PHE A 83 -20.98 -13.91 19.17
CA PHE A 83 -20.08 -14.83 18.50
C PHE A 83 -20.11 -16.20 19.18
N MET A 84 -20.32 -17.27 18.41
CA MET A 84 -20.59 -18.61 18.95
C MET A 84 -19.47 -19.19 19.82
N TYR A 85 -18.24 -18.70 19.66
CA TYR A 85 -17.05 -19.22 20.33
C TYR A 85 -16.40 -18.22 21.29
N GLU A 86 -17.17 -17.27 21.82
CA GLU A 86 -16.69 -16.23 22.74
C GLU A 86 -15.87 -16.79 23.92
N ASN A 87 -16.27 -17.95 24.46
CA ASN A 87 -15.67 -18.52 25.68
C ASN A 87 -14.69 -19.68 25.42
N VAL A 88 -14.19 -19.84 24.19
CA VAL A 88 -13.22 -20.90 23.89
C VAL A 88 -11.84 -20.52 24.40
N THR A 89 -11.30 -21.31 25.34
CA THR A 89 -9.97 -21.09 25.94
C THR A 89 -8.89 -22.01 25.36
N ALA A 90 -9.27 -23.14 24.76
CA ALA A 90 -8.36 -24.07 24.12
C ALA A 90 -8.15 -23.67 22.65
N VAL A 91 -7.14 -22.83 22.40
CA VAL A 91 -6.75 -22.37 21.06
C VAL A 91 -5.28 -22.72 20.79
N PRO A 92 -4.88 -22.97 19.53
CA PRO A 92 -3.50 -23.20 19.18
C PRO A 92 -2.65 -21.95 19.43
N SER A 93 -1.35 -22.12 19.71
CA SER A 93 -0.42 -21.00 19.91
C SER A 93 -0.20 -20.15 18.65
N THR A 94 -0.41 -20.73 17.47
CA THR A 94 -0.30 -20.06 16.15
C THR A 94 -1.20 -20.75 15.13
N MET A 95 -1.78 -19.98 14.21
CA MET A 95 -2.53 -20.47 13.03
C MET A 95 -2.15 -19.56 11.85
N ASP A 96 -1.88 -20.14 10.69
CA ASP A 96 -1.59 -19.44 9.42
C ASP A 96 -2.80 -19.56 8.48
#